data_AF-A0A920FYJ8-F1
#
_entry.id   AF-A0A920FYJ8-F1
#
_cell.length_a   1.000
_cell.length_b   1.000
_cell.length_c   1.000
_cell.angle_alpha   90.00
_cell.angle_beta   90.00
_cell.angle_gamma   90.00
#
_symmetry.space_group_name_H-M   'P 1'
#
loop_
_entity.id
_entity.type
_entity.pdbx_description
1 polymer ?
#
loop_
_entity_poly.entity_id
_entity_poly.type
_entity_poly.pdbx_seq_one_letter_code
_entity_poly.pdbx_strand_id
1 'polypeptide(L)'
;MTSSLLHPGIILILFGLFIPLIKNRLIVLLFPIASFIILFSLDNGTIIKLDYGNYELILLSIDKLSRLFSYIFLLILFATAIFSINQDNKSEISSAFVYVGSSISVVFIW
;
A
#
# COMPACT_ATOMS: atom_id res chain seq x y z
N MET A 1 -12.75 20.32 3.23
CA MET A 1 -12.84 19.25 2.21
C MET A 1 -12.11 18.06 2.79
N THR A 2 -12.80 16.97 3.08
CA THR A 2 -12.24 15.82 3.79
C THR A 2 -11.21 15.13 2.89
N SER A 3 -9.94 15.53 2.99
CA SER A 3 -8.82 14.75 2.47
C SER A 3 -8.79 13.44 3.26
N SER A 4 -9.54 12.45 2.78
CA SER A 4 -9.56 11.13 3.38
C SER A 4 -8.12 10.63 3.38
N LEU A 5 -7.60 10.37 4.59
CA LEU A 5 -6.26 9.87 4.91
C LEU A 5 -6.01 8.44 4.37
N LEU A 6 -6.60 8.09 3.23
CA LEU A 6 -6.50 6.76 2.61
C LEU A 6 -5.19 6.69 1.81
N HIS A 7 -4.09 6.53 2.54
CA HIS A 7 -2.78 6.26 1.97
C HIS A 7 -2.66 4.75 1.65
N PRO A 8 -2.57 4.32 0.39
CA PRO A 8 -2.64 2.90 0.03
C PRO A 8 -1.46 2.08 0.58
N GLY A 9 -0.28 2.70 0.78
CA GLY A 9 0.86 2.08 1.47
C GLY A 9 0.59 1.72 2.94
N ILE A 10 0.05 2.64 3.73
CA ILE A 10 -0.29 2.43 5.15
C ILE A 10 -1.29 1.29 5.32
N ILE A 11 -2.26 1.20 4.41
CA ILE A 11 -3.27 0.13 4.40
C ILE A 11 -2.60 -1.24 4.24
N LEU A 12 -1.64 -1.38 3.33
CA LEU A 12 -0.90 -2.63 3.14
C LEU A 12 -0.01 -2.96 4.34
N ILE A 13 0.61 -1.95 4.97
CA ILE A 13 1.41 -2.15 6.19
C ILE A 13 0.52 -2.70 7.30
N LEU A 14 -0.58 -2.02 7.59
CA LEU A 14 -1.53 -2.43 8.63
C LEU A 14 -2.05 -3.83 8.36
N PHE A 15 -2.56 -4.10 7.15
CA PHE A 15 -3.04 -5.43 6.84
C PHE A 15 -1.94 -6.49 6.88
N GLY A 16 -0.74 -6.17 6.40
CA GLY A 16 0.44 -7.04 6.48
C GLY A 16 0.72 -7.53 7.89
N LEU A 17 0.65 -6.64 8.88
CA LEU A 17 0.78 -6.98 10.31
C LEU A 17 -0.31 -7.95 10.82
N PHE A 18 -1.53 -7.85 10.27
CA PHE A 18 -2.64 -8.72 10.65
C PHE A 18 -2.72 -10.05 9.86
N ILE A 19 -1.96 -10.22 8.76
CA ILE A 19 -1.98 -11.45 7.96
C ILE A 19 -1.76 -12.75 8.76
N PRO A 20 -0.83 -12.82 9.74
CA PRO A 20 -0.62 -14.04 10.53
C PRO A 20 -1.89 -14.56 11.24
N LEU A 21 -2.80 -13.65 11.59
CA LEU A 21 -4.06 -13.93 12.28
C LEU A 21 -5.16 -14.43 11.32
N ILE A 22 -4.99 -14.25 10.01
CA ILE A 22 -5.97 -14.65 9.00
C ILE A 22 -5.91 -16.17 8.78
N LYS A 23 -7.05 -16.83 8.88
CA LYS A 23 -7.17 -18.30 8.66
C LYS A 23 -7.36 -18.64 7.18
N ASN A 24 -8.21 -17.90 6.47
CA ASN A 24 -8.47 -18.13 5.05
C ASN A 24 -7.50 -17.32 4.17
N ARG A 25 -6.58 -18.01 3.51
CA ARG A 25 -5.54 -17.38 2.67
C ARG A 25 -6.11 -16.62 1.47
N LEU A 26 -7.32 -16.96 1.00
CA LEU A 26 -7.99 -16.24 -0.09
C LEU A 26 -8.31 -14.79 0.28
N ILE A 27 -8.55 -14.49 1.56
CA ILE A 27 -8.84 -13.13 2.04
C ILE A 27 -7.63 -12.21 1.81
N VAL A 28 -6.41 -12.75 1.83
CA VAL A 28 -5.18 -11.97 1.64
C VAL A 28 -5.14 -11.29 0.26
N LEU A 29 -5.79 -11.87 -0.76
CA LEU A 29 -5.86 -11.28 -2.10
C LEU A 29 -6.74 -10.03 -2.16
N LEU A 30 -7.64 -9.82 -1.19
CA LEU A 30 -8.51 -8.65 -1.17
C LEU A 30 -7.74 -7.36 -0.85
N PHE A 31 -6.67 -7.45 -0.06
CA PHE A 31 -5.87 -6.28 0.35
C PHE A 31 -5.11 -5.59 -0.80
N PRO A 32 -4.36 -6.29 -1.67
CA PRO A 32 -3.73 -5.65 -2.83
C PRO A 32 -4.77 -5.09 -3.81
N ILE A 33 -5.93 -5.76 -3.96
CA ILE A 33 -7.05 -5.25 -4.78
C ILE A 33 -7.61 -3.95 -4.17
N ALA A 34 -7.82 -3.91 -2.85
CA ALA A 34 -8.29 -2.71 -2.17
C ALA A 34 -7.31 -1.54 -2.33
N SER A 35 -6.00 -1.77 -2.14
CA SER A 35 -5.01 -0.72 -2.38
C SER A 35 -4.90 -0.30 -3.84
N PHE A 36 -5.14 -1.21 -4.79
CA PHE A 36 -5.22 -0.86 -6.21
C PHE A 36 -6.41 0.06 -6.51
N ILE A 37 -7.59 -0.24 -5.97
CA ILE A 37 -8.79 0.62 -6.14
C ILE A 37 -8.55 2.01 -5.55
N ILE A 38 -7.91 2.08 -4.38
CA ILE A 38 -7.55 3.35 -3.75
C ILE A 38 -6.57 4.13 -4.63
N LEU A 39 -5.50 3.50 -5.09
CA LEU A 39 -4.52 4.13 -5.96
C LEU A 39 -5.14 4.62 -7.28
N PHE A 40 -6.04 3.82 -7.87
CA PHE A 40 -6.74 4.17 -9.09
C PHE A 40 -7.67 5.37 -8.91
N SER A 41 -8.27 5.51 -7.72
CA SER A 41 -9.20 6.59 -7.39
C SER A 41 -8.50 7.91 -7.05
N LEU A 42 -7.17 7.89 -6.86
CA LEU A 42 -6.41 9.11 -6.60
C LEU A 42 -6.13 9.84 -7.91
N ASP A 43 -6.31 11.16 -7.91
CA ASP A 43 -6.01 12.01 -9.07
C ASP A 43 -4.52 12.35 -9.16
N ASN A 44 -4.04 12.60 -10.38
CA ASN A 44 -2.67 13.08 -10.58
C ASN A 44 -2.56 14.52 -10.04
N GLY A 45 -1.51 14.81 -9.28
CA GLY A 45 -1.33 16.08 -8.59
C GLY A 45 -1.98 16.11 -7.20
N THR A 46 -2.52 15.00 -6.70
CA THR A 46 -2.98 14.91 -5.31
C THR A 46 -1.79 15.07 -4.36
N ILE A 47 -1.86 16.06 -3.47
CA ILE A 47 -0.85 16.29 -2.43
C ILE A 47 -1.56 16.33 -1.07
N ILE A 48 -1.12 15.46 -0.15
CA ILE A 48 -1.50 15.50 1.26
C ILE A 48 -0.33 16.09 2.03
N LYS A 49 -0.59 17.22 2.68
CA LYS A 49 0.38 17.90 3.54
C LYS A 49 -0.07 17.85 4.99
N LEU A 50 0.89 17.87 5.88
CA LEU A 50 0.70 18.04 7.31
C LEU A 50 1.62 19.15 7.80
N ASP A 51 1.01 20.19 8.37
CA ASP A 51 1.76 21.31 8.93
C ASP A 51 2.31 20.89 10.29
N TYR A 52 3.64 20.90 10.43
CA TYR A 52 4.33 20.54 11.65
C TYR A 52 5.22 21.71 12.10
N GLY A 53 4.64 22.59 12.92
CA GLY A 53 5.29 23.81 13.36
C GLY A 53 5.58 24.73 12.19
N ASN A 54 6.87 24.97 11.90
CA ASN A 54 7.33 25.79 10.77
C ASN A 54 7.67 24.96 9.51
N TYR A 55 7.41 23.66 9.53
CA TYR A 55 7.68 22.75 8.41
C TYR A 55 6.37 22.26 7.79
N GLU A 56 6.32 22.21 6.45
CA GLU A 56 5.29 21.49 5.72
C GLU A 56 5.79 20.07 5.43
N LEU A 57 5.14 19.05 5.99
CA LEU A 57 5.44 17.66 5.69
C LEU A 57 4.56 17.18 4.56
N ILE A 58 5.15 16.77 3.44
CA ILE A 58 4.44 16.12 2.35
C ILE A 58 4.32 14.65 2.69
N LEU A 59 3.10 14.21 3.01
CA LEU A 59 2.82 12.81 3.37
C LEU A 59 2.54 11.96 2.14
N LEU A 60 2.00 12.57 1.08
CA LEU A 60 1.68 11.90 -0.17
C LEU A 60 1.69 12.95 -1.28
N SER A 61 2.39 12.66 -2.36
CA SER A 61 2.39 13.41 -3.61
C SER A 61 2.27 12.39 -4.75
N ILE A 62 1.22 12.51 -5.56
CA ILE A 62 1.01 11.59 -6.68
C ILE A 62 1.30 12.30 -7.99
N ASP A 63 2.34 11.84 -8.66
CA ASP A 63 2.67 12.19 -10.02
C ASP A 63 2.56 10.95 -10.94
N LYS A 64 2.87 11.12 -12.23
CA LYS A 64 2.76 10.03 -13.20
C LYS A 64 3.78 8.92 -12.93
N LEU A 65 4.97 9.27 -12.44
CA LEU A 65 6.06 8.32 -12.23
C LEU A 65 5.84 7.48 -10.96
N SER A 66 5.52 8.13 -9.84
CA SER A 66 5.18 7.46 -8.57
C SER A 66 3.98 6.53 -8.72
N ARG A 67 2.96 6.95 -9.50
CA ARG A 67 1.81 6.10 -9.82
C ARG A 67 2.22 4.84 -10.58
N LEU A 68 3.07 4.97 -11.59
CA LEU A 68 3.58 3.82 -12.36
C LEU A 68 4.32 2.82 -11.46
N PHE A 69 5.25 3.30 -10.64
CA PHE A 69 5.98 2.44 -9.71
C PHE A 69 5.05 1.78 -8.68
N SER A 70 4.08 2.51 -8.16
CA SER A 70 3.10 1.98 -7.21
C SER A 70 2.25 0.86 -7.82
N TYR A 71 1.88 0.97 -9.11
CA TYR A 71 1.22 -0.13 -9.82
C TYR A 71 2.11 -1.35 -9.98
N ILE A 72 3.39 -1.18 -10.30
CA ILE A 72 4.34 -2.29 -10.41
C ILE A 72 4.47 -3.02 -9.07
N PHE A 73 4.63 -2.27 -7.98
CA PHE A 73 4.69 -2.85 -6.63
C PHE A 73 3.42 -3.61 -6.25
N LEU A 74 2.24 -3.06 -6.56
CA LEU A 74 0.97 -3.74 -6.32
C LEU A 74 0.80 -5.01 -7.15
N LEU A 75 1.23 -5.00 -8.41
CA LEU A 75 1.18 -6.19 -9.27
C LEU A 75 2.09 -7.30 -8.73
N ILE A 76 3.31 -6.96 -8.31
CA ILE A 76 4.23 -7.91 -7.67
C ILE A 76 3.58 -8.47 -6.40
N LEU A 77 3.05 -7.61 -5.53
CA LEU A 77 2.40 -8.04 -4.29
C LEU A 77 1.19 -8.95 -4.54
N PHE A 78 0.39 -8.65 -5.56
CA PHE A 78 -0.74 -9.46 -5.95
C PHE A 78 -0.30 -10.86 -6.39
N ALA A 79 0.75 -10.96 -7.20
CA ALA A 79 1.34 -12.24 -7.58
C ALA A 79 1.90 -12.99 -6.37
N THR A 80 2.58 -12.30 -5.45
CA THR A 80 3.06 -12.87 -4.18
C THR A 80 1.90 -13.40 -3.33
N ALA A 81 0.79 -12.67 -3.25
CA ALA A 81 -0.41 -13.10 -2.53
C ALA A 81 -1.04 -14.36 -3.13
N ILE A 82 -1.14 -14.47 -4.46
CA ILE A 82 -1.60 -15.69 -5.13
C ILE A 82 -0.69 -16.88 -4.78
N PHE A 83 0.63 -16.70 -4.89
CA PHE A 83 1.59 -17.76 -4.58
C PHE A 83 1.52 -18.19 -3.11
N SER A 84 1.24 -17.25 -2.21
CA SER A 84 1.16 -17.51 -0.77
C SER A 84 0.01 -18.44 -0.35
N ILE A 85 -0.99 -18.66 -1.22
CA ILE A 85 -2.13 -19.56 -0.92
C ILE A 85 -1.63 -20.96 -0.55
N ASN A 86 -0.56 -21.44 -1.17
CA ASN A 86 0.01 -22.76 -0.91
C ASN A 86 1.23 -22.73 0.03
N GLN A 87 1.62 -21.55 0.55
CA GLN A 87 2.81 -21.36 1.39
C GLN A 87 2.46 -21.40 2.88
N ASP A 88 3.18 -22.22 3.66
CA ASP A 88 2.86 -22.40 5.09
C ASP A 88 3.32 -21.28 6.00
N ASN A 89 4.37 -20.56 5.61
CA ASN A 89 4.93 -19.50 6.44
C ASN A 89 4.14 -18.19 6.30
N LYS A 90 3.26 -17.90 7.25
CA LYS A 90 2.48 -16.66 7.27
C LYS A 90 3.33 -15.40 7.51
N SER A 91 4.50 -15.54 8.12
CA SER A 91 5.39 -14.42 8.39
C SER A 91 6.05 -13.88 7.12
N GLU A 92 6.29 -14.75 6.13
CA GLU A 92 6.83 -14.36 4.81
C GLU A 92 5.85 -13.48 4.05
N ILE A 93 4.57 -13.88 4.01
CA ILE A 93 3.56 -13.07 3.33
C ILE A 93 3.27 -11.77 4.11
N SER A 94 3.29 -11.82 5.45
CA SER A 94 3.17 -10.63 6.29
C SER A 94 4.28 -9.61 6.00
N SER A 95 5.54 -10.05 5.96
CA SER A 95 6.68 -9.17 5.67
C SER A 95 6.66 -8.64 4.25
N ALA A 96 6.22 -9.42 3.26
CA ALA A 96 6.04 -8.95 1.88
C ALA A 96 5.04 -7.80 1.78
N PHE A 97 3.91 -7.89 2.49
CA PHE A 97 2.91 -6.81 2.53
C PHE A 97 3.44 -5.54 3.20
N VAL A 98 4.13 -5.67 4.34
CA VAL A 98 4.74 -4.54 5.04
C VAL A 98 5.82 -3.88 4.18
N TYR A 99 6.65 -4.68 3.52
CA TYR A 99 7.68 -4.20 2.61
C TYR A 99 7.07 -3.40 1.46
N VAL A 100 6.11 -3.98 0.72
CA VAL A 100 5.49 -3.29 -0.42
C VAL A 100 4.73 -2.04 0.01
N GLY A 101 4.00 -2.10 1.13
CA GLY A 101 3.31 -0.92 1.67
C GLY A 101 4.28 0.21 2.04
N SER A 102 5.45 -0.13 2.59
CA SER A 102 6.51 0.84 2.89
C SER A 102 7.14 1.40 1.62
N SER A 103 7.42 0.57 0.61
CA SER A 103 7.95 1.00 -0.68
C SER A 103 7.00 1.98 -1.38
N ILE A 104 5.70 1.69 -1.44
CA ILE A 104 4.69 2.59 -2.02
C ILE A 104 4.67 3.94 -1.29
N SER A 105 4.82 3.93 0.04
CA SER A 105 4.84 5.17 0.82
C SER A 105 6.07 6.04 0.51
N VAL A 106 7.24 5.42 0.33
CA VAL A 106 8.46 6.14 -0.08
C VAL A 106 8.31 6.70 -1.49
N VAL A 107 7.69 5.95 -2.40
CA VAL A 107 7.48 6.35 -3.80
C VAL A 107 6.59 7.59 -3.95
N PHE A 108 5.65 7.84 -3.03
CA PHE A 108 4.82 9.06 -3.05
C PHE A 108 5.49 10.30 -2.47
N ILE A 109 6.71 10.20 -1.95
CA ILE A 109 7.47 11.34 -1.44
C ILE A 109 8.53 11.79 -2.46
N TRP A 110 8.80 10.95 -3.47
CA TRP A 110 9.66 11.23 -4.62
C TRP A 110 8.98 12.16 -5.62
#